data_AF-A0A819I6E6-F1
#
_entry.id   AF-A0A819I6E6-F1
#
_cell.length_a   1.000
_cell.length_b   1.000
_cell.length_c   1.000
_cell.angle_alpha   90.00
_cell.angle_beta   90.00
_cell.angle_gamma   90.00
#
_symmetry.space_group_name_H-M   'P 1'
#
loop_
_entity.id
_entity.type
_entity.pdbx_description
1 polymer ?
#
loop_
_entity_poly.entity_id
_entity_poly.type
_entity_poly.pdbx_seq_one_letter_code
_entity_poly.pdbx_strand_id
1 'polypeptide(L)' 'NELEHLCDLCGLLIAPIHLYWALWAFLQGLLTKPTSTFDYVNYGKIRLAQYQKHKQNFFLPLYHPHKNIHNQ' A
#
# COMPACT_ATOMS: atom_id res chain seq x y z
N ASN A 1 -19.87 -12.17 -1.03
CA ASN A 1 -20.39 -10.78 -0.92
C ASN A 1 -19.41 -9.88 -1.67
N GLU A 2 -19.79 -9.23 -2.77
CA GLU A 2 -18.83 -8.47 -3.61
C GLU A 2 -18.14 -7.30 -2.86
N LEU A 3 -18.85 -6.72 -1.90
CA LEU A 3 -18.36 -5.61 -1.06
C LEU A 3 -17.19 -6.03 -0.16
N GLU A 4 -17.24 -7.24 0.40
CA GLU A 4 -16.16 -7.79 1.24
C GLU A 4 -14.88 -8.01 0.42
N HIS A 5 -15.04 -8.53 -0.80
CA HIS A 5 -13.91 -8.71 -1.73
C HIS A 5 -13.22 -7.41 -2.12
N LEU A 6 -13.99 -6.32 -2.30
CA LEU A 6 -13.44 -4.99 -2.58
C LEU A 6 -12.68 -4.43 -1.37
N CYS A 7 -13.21 -4.59 -0.16
CA CYS A 7 -12.53 -4.17 1.06
C CYS A 7 -11.20 -4.92 1.28
N ASP A 8 -11.18 -6.22 1.06
CA ASP A 8 -9.97 -7.04 1.19
C ASP A 8 -8.92 -6.66 0.13
N LEU A 9 -9.36 -6.41 -1.11
CA LEU A 9 -8.48 -5.96 -2.18
C LEU A 9 -7.91 -4.57 -1.89
N CYS A 10 -8.74 -3.65 -1.40
CA CYS A 10 -8.27 -2.34 -0.94
C CYS A 10 -7.21 -2.48 0.16
N GLY A 11 -7.43 -3.37 1.14
CA GLY A 11 -6.47 -3.67 2.21
C GLY A 11 -5.11 -4.18 1.68
N LEU A 12 -5.14 -5.07 0.70
CA LEU A 12 -3.94 -5.63 0.05
C LEU A 12 -3.16 -4.57 -0.74
N LEU A 13 -3.85 -3.63 -1.39
CA LEU A 13 -3.22 -2.62 -2.24
C LEU A 13 -2.58 -1.46 -1.47
N ILE A 14 -2.88 -1.30 -0.17
CA ILE A 14 -2.33 -0.21 0.66
C ILE A 14 -0.80 -0.23 0.65
N ALA A 15 -0.18 -1.37 0.92
CA ALA A 15 1.27 -1.50 0.96
C ALA A 15 1.95 -1.17 -0.39
N PRO A 16 1.60 -1.81 -1.52
CA PRO A 16 2.24 -1.53 -2.80
C PRO A 16 2.01 -0.09 -3.28
N ILE A 17 0.85 0.52 -3.03
CA ILE A 17 0.61 1.94 -3.36
C ILE A 17 1.57 2.85 -2.60
N HIS A 18 1.77 2.61 -1.30
CA HIS A 18 2.72 3.42 -0.52
C HIS A 18 4.16 3.22 -0.97
N LEU A 19 4.55 2.00 -1.34
CA LEU A 19 5.88 1.73 -1.90
C LEU A 19 6.09 2.44 -3.23
N TYR A 20 5.11 2.38 -4.14
CA TYR A 20 5.13 3.08 -5.42
C TYR A 20 5.36 4.59 -5.23
N TRP A 21 4.57 5.23 -4.37
CA TRP A 21 4.71 6.67 -4.12
C TRP A 21 6.01 7.04 -3.42
N ALA A 22 6.55 6.16 -2.57
CA ALA A 22 7.85 6.39 -1.94
C ALA A 22 8.98 6.42 -3.00
N LEU A 23 9.00 5.44 -3.90
CA LEU A 23 9.99 5.35 -4.98
C LEU A 23 9.87 6.52 -5.95
N TRP A 24 8.64 6.84 -6.36
CA TRP A 24 8.37 8.01 -7.20
C TRP A 24 8.92 9.29 -6.57
N ALA A 25 8.68 9.48 -5.26
CA ALA A 25 9.15 10.66 -4.56
C ALA A 25 10.67 10.77 -4.53
N PHE A 26 11.39 9.69 -4.21
CA PHE A 26 12.84 9.71 -4.22
C PHE A 26 13.41 9.98 -5.61
N LEU A 27 12.80 9.44 -6.68
CA LEU A 27 13.16 9.78 -8.06
C LEU A 27 12.94 11.26 -8.36
N GLN A 28 11.80 11.83 -7.95
CA GLN A 28 11.55 13.26 -8.12
C GLN A 28 12.54 14.11 -7.33
N GLY A 29 12.97 13.68 -6.14
CA GLY A 29 14.03 14.38 -5.38
C GLY A 29 15.37 14.46 -6.13
N LEU A 30 15.64 13.52 -7.05
CA LEU A 30 16.84 13.53 -7.91
C LEU A 30 16.62 14.30 -9.21
N LEU A 31 15.41 14.22 -9.79
CA LEU A 31 15.10 14.78 -11.11
C LEU A 31 14.64 16.24 -11.05
N THR A 32 14.05 16.66 -9.94
CA THR A 32 13.46 17.99 -9.84
C THR A 32 14.51 19.03 -9.51
N LYS A 33 14.47 20.15 -10.22
CA LYS A 33 15.34 21.30 -9.96
C LYS A 33 15.08 21.85 -8.54
N PRO A 34 16.09 22.46 -7.89
CA PRO A 34 15.99 22.99 -6.52
C PRO A 34 14.97 24.13 -6.34
N THR A 35 14.32 24.59 -7.40
CA THR A 35 13.24 25.59 -7.36
C THR A 35 11.88 25.01 -6.96
N SER A 36 11.76 23.68 -6.85
CA SER A 36 10.52 23.08 -6.34
C SER A 36 10.37 23.34 -4.84
N THR A 37 9.20 23.80 -4.43
CA THR A 37 8.85 24.00 -3.01
C THR A 37 8.46 22.70 -2.31
N PHE A 38 8.33 21.61 -3.06
CA PHE A 38 7.90 20.32 -2.52
C PHE A 38 9.09 19.48 -2.03
N ASP A 39 9.07 19.11 -0.74
CA ASP A 39 10.07 18.22 -0.14
C ASP A 39 9.78 16.76 -0.48
N TYR A 40 10.25 16.36 -1.66
CA TYR A 40 10.12 15.00 -2.16
C TYR A 40 10.79 13.96 -1.26
N VAL A 41 11.92 14.30 -0.63
CA VAL A 41 12.65 13.35 0.23
C VAL A 41 11.84 13.04 1.47
N ASN A 42 11.27 14.07 2.12
CA ASN A 42 10.42 13.87 3.28
C ASN A 42 9.11 13.13 2.92
N TYR A 43 8.49 13.49 1.80
CA TYR A 43 7.31 12.77 1.31
C TYR A 43 7.61 11.28 1.06
N GLY A 44 8.74 10.97 0.43
CA GLY A 44 9.19 9.59 0.20
C GLY A 44 9.39 8.82 1.49
N LYS A 45 10.02 9.43 2.51
CA LYS A 45 10.19 8.82 3.85
C LYS A 45 8.86 8.52 4.51
N ILE A 46 7.90 9.44 4.48
CA ILE A 46 6.55 9.25 5.04
C ILE A 46 5.85 8.08 4.37
N ARG A 47 5.91 8.00 3.03
CA ARG A 47 5.29 6.91 2.27
C ARG A 47 5.97 5.56 2.53
N LEU A 48 7.29 5.53 2.64
CA LEU A 48 8.03 4.33 2.99
C LEU A 48 7.66 3.81 4.39
N ALA A 49 7.48 4.71 5.36
CA ALA A 49 7.01 4.33 6.70
C ALA A 49 5.59 3.72 6.65
N GLN A 50 4.69 4.27 5.82
CA GLN A 50 3.36 3.67 5.63
C GLN A 50 3.43 2.30 4.96
N TYR A 51 4.32 2.10 3.98
CA TYR A 51 4.57 0.76 3.44
C TYR A 51 5.05 -0.19 4.53
N GLN A 52 6.04 0.20 5.35
CA GLN A 52 6.55 -0.64 6.43
C GLN A 52 5.49 -1.03 7.45
N LYS A 53 4.52 -0.15 7.72
CA LYS A 53 3.38 -0.41 8.60
C LYS A 53 2.40 -1.44 8.02
N HIS A 54 2.18 -1.42 6.70
CA HIS A 54 1.15 -2.25 6.05
C HIS A 54 1.72 -3.45 5.28
N LYS A 55 3.04 -3.58 5.12
CA LYS A 55 3.67 -4.65 4.31
C LYS A 55 3.27 -6.06 4.75
N GLN A 56 2.96 -6.27 6.03
CA GLN A 56 2.54 -7.57 6.54
C GLN A 56 1.17 -7.99 6.02
N ASN A 57 0.30 -7.01 5.72
CA ASN A 57 -1.04 -7.27 5.17
C ASN A 57 -0.99 -7.79 3.73
N PHE A 58 0.11 -7.51 3.00
CA PHE A 58 0.30 -7.97 1.62
C PHE A 58 0.70 -9.45 1.54
N PHE A 59 1.43 -9.96 2.55
CA PHE A 59 1.87 -11.36 2.60
C PHE A 59 0.89 -12.28 3.32
N LEU A 60 -0.22 -11.74 3.85
CA LEU A 60 -1.29 -12.59 4.34
C LEU A 60 -1.90 -13.32 3.13
N PRO A 61 -1.89 -14.67 3.11
CA PRO A 61 -2.59 -15.39 2.08
C PRO A 61 -4.07 -14.99 2.17
N LEU A 62 -4.67 -14.68 1.02
CA LEU A 62 -6.12 -14.67 0.83
C LEU A 62 -6.62 -16.10 1.10
N TYR A 63 -6.68 -16.49 2.37
CA TYR A 63 -7.19 -17.78 2.81
C TYR A 63 -8.36 -17.51 3.74
N HIS A 64 -9.51 -17.22 3.14
CA HIS A 64 -10.77 -17.57 3.76
C HIS A 64 -11.07 -19.02 3.37
N PRO A 65 -10.90 -20.01 4.27
CA PRO A 65 -11.60 -21.26 4.07
C PRO A 65 -13.07 -20.91 4.11
N HIS A 66 -13.75 -21.08 2.99
CA HIS A 66 -15.20 -21.03 2.89
C HIS A 66 -15.73 -21.96 3.99
N LYS A 67 -16.21 -21.36 5.09
CA LYS A 67 -16.83 -22.11 6.19
C LYS A 67 -18.10 -22.71 5.61
N ASN A 68 -18.00 -23.96 5.17
CA ASN A 68 -19.15 -24.85 5.07
C ASN A 68 -19.78 -24.92 6.46
N ILE A 69 -20.83 -24.14 6.69
CA ILE A 69 -21.67 -24.26 7.88
C ILE A 69 -23.12 -24.36 7.40
N HIS A 70 -23.52 -25.63 7.27
CA HIS A 70 -24.85 -26.23 7.45
C HIS A 70 -26.05 -25.77 6.60
N ASN A 71 -26.62 -26.75 5.88
CA ASN A 71 -27.88 -27.42 6.25
C ASN A 71 -27.71 -28.88 5.76
N GLN A 72 -27.49 -29.90 6.61
CA GLN A 72 -28.51 -30.56 7.44
C GLN A 72 -29.88 -30.62 6.80
#